data_AF-A0A653V8P5-F1
#
_entry.id   AF-A0A653V8P5-F1
#
_cell.length_a   1.000
_cell.length_b   1.000
_cell.length_c   1.000
_cell.angle_alpha   90.00
_cell.angle_beta   90.00
_cell.angle_gamma   90.00
#
_symmetry.space_group_name_H-M   'P 1'
#
loop_
_entity.id
_entity.type
_entity.pdbx_description
1 polymer ?
#
loop_
_entity_poly.entity_id
_entity_poly.type
_entity_poly.pdbx_seq_one_letter_code
_entity_poly.pdbx_strand_id
1 'polypeptide(L)'
;MRGGTGTTTTALTALVLVGLVGCSGEPGGASAPASAAASAPGAAAPATDPATDPATARAFASLERRYDARLGITAVDTGSGRTLVHRAGERFAFASTVKVFIAAAVLDASSDADLATVVHYDRGDLLEYAPVTSEHVDTGMTVRELIDAALRSSDNTAANLLVERLGGPDAVERWLRGIGDRTTRVDRVEPDLNQATPGDRRDTTTPERFAADLRAVLLGDVLDAADRRVLRDAMLGNTTGDATIRAGVDPSWRVADKTGTASYGVRNDIAVVTPPGRAPIVLVVMTSRADAAAEPSDALVAAATRAAVAGLTG
;
A
#
# COMPACT_ATOMS: atom_id res chain seq x y z
N MET A 1 -32.34 38.40 44.33
CA MET A 1 -32.96 37.41 45.23
C MET A 1 -32.23 36.09 44.98
N ARG A 2 -31.22 35.73 45.79
CA ARG A 2 -31.29 34.86 47.00
C ARG A 2 -31.93 33.49 46.67
N GLY A 3 -31.29 32.35 46.88
CA GLY A 3 -30.02 32.08 47.56
C GLY A 3 -29.64 30.59 47.45
N GLY A 4 -28.39 30.28 47.75
CA GLY A 4 -27.90 28.92 47.96
C GLY A 4 -27.85 28.54 49.44
N THR A 5 -27.53 27.27 49.69
CA THR A 5 -26.91 26.62 50.87
C THR A 5 -27.05 25.11 50.59
N GLY A 6 -26.15 24.19 50.89
CA GLY A 6 -25.02 24.17 51.82
C GLY A 6 -24.87 22.70 52.27
N THR A 7 -23.63 22.22 52.24
CA THR A 7 -23.06 20.94 52.69
C THR A 7 -23.52 20.40 54.05
N THR A 8 -23.45 19.07 54.26
CA THR A 8 -22.79 18.46 55.44
C THR A 8 -22.55 16.95 55.29
N THR A 9 -21.31 16.56 55.63
CA THR A 9 -20.75 15.21 55.84
C THR A 9 -21.00 14.76 57.28
N THR A 10 -21.24 13.46 57.56
CA THR A 10 -20.61 12.77 58.72
C THR A 10 -20.76 11.25 58.67
N ALA A 11 -19.68 10.57 59.06
CA ALA A 11 -19.51 9.14 59.26
C ALA A 11 -20.04 8.66 60.63
N LEU A 12 -20.23 7.34 60.80
CA LEU A 12 -20.24 6.70 62.12
C LEU A 12 -19.47 5.36 62.12
N THR A 13 -18.46 5.35 63.00
CA THR A 13 -17.71 4.30 63.72
C THR A 13 -18.64 3.29 64.44
N ALA A 14 -18.26 2.15 65.03
CA ALA A 14 -17.04 1.41 65.37
C ALA A 14 -17.49 0.01 65.91
N LEU A 15 -16.61 -0.99 66.01
CA LEU A 15 -16.31 -1.61 67.30
C LEU A 15 -15.02 -2.45 67.28
N VAL A 16 -14.19 -2.16 68.27
CA VAL A 16 -12.89 -2.75 68.66
C VAL A 16 -13.14 -3.76 69.79
N LEU A 17 -12.29 -4.79 69.96
CA LEU A 17 -11.70 -5.18 71.27
C LEU A 17 -10.67 -6.33 71.09
N VAL A 18 -9.37 -6.04 71.25
CA VAL A 18 -8.46 -6.39 72.40
C VAL A 18 -7.88 -7.82 72.28
N GLY A 19 -6.57 -8.03 72.09
CA GLY A 19 -5.44 -7.90 73.07
C GLY A 19 -5.17 -9.30 73.67
N LEU A 20 -3.97 -9.87 73.82
CA LEU A 20 -2.62 -9.40 74.16
C LEU A 20 -1.58 -10.53 73.92
N VAL A 21 -0.36 -10.13 73.54
CA VAL A 21 0.98 -10.55 74.02
C VAL A 21 1.43 -12.04 74.00
N GLY A 22 2.59 -12.27 73.36
CA GLY A 22 3.50 -13.39 73.64
C GLY A 22 4.77 -13.35 72.77
N CYS A 23 5.95 -13.22 73.40
CA CYS A 23 7.25 -12.93 72.78
C CYS A 23 7.97 -14.15 72.16
N SER A 24 8.96 -13.82 71.30
CA SER A 24 10.28 -14.45 71.06
C SER A 24 10.40 -15.75 70.24
N GLY A 25 11.19 -15.67 69.16
CA GLY A 25 11.77 -16.79 68.40
C GLY A 25 12.50 -16.33 67.12
N GLU A 26 13.79 -16.65 67.01
CA GLU A 26 14.81 -16.19 66.04
C GLU A 26 14.67 -16.74 64.58
N PRO A 27 15.55 -16.34 63.61
CA PRO A 27 15.23 -16.25 62.19
C PRO A 27 15.55 -17.52 61.40
N GLY A 28 14.70 -17.84 60.42
CA GLY A 28 14.93 -18.90 59.43
C GLY A 28 14.74 -18.36 58.02
N GLY A 29 15.84 -18.07 57.32
CA GLY A 29 15.84 -17.74 55.91
C GLY A 29 15.46 -18.95 55.07
N ALA A 30 14.34 -18.86 54.36
CA ALA A 30 13.94 -19.80 53.33
C ALA A 30 14.24 -19.18 51.95
N SER A 31 14.93 -19.99 51.15
CA SER A 31 15.40 -19.77 49.78
C SER A 31 14.32 -19.25 48.82
N ALA A 32 14.64 -18.20 48.06
CA ALA A 32 13.86 -17.73 46.93
C ALA A 32 13.86 -18.75 45.77
N PRO A 33 12.74 -18.95 45.03
CA PRO A 33 12.74 -19.78 43.84
C PRO A 33 13.41 -19.05 42.66
N ALA A 34 14.19 -19.80 41.89
CA ALA A 34 14.87 -19.32 40.68
C ALA A 34 13.85 -18.88 39.61
N SER A 35 14.03 -17.67 39.09
CA SER A 35 13.30 -17.13 37.96
C SER A 35 13.69 -17.89 36.68
N ALA A 36 12.74 -18.61 36.09
CA ALA A 36 12.90 -19.18 34.76
C ALA A 36 12.88 -18.05 33.73
N ALA A 37 14.03 -17.76 33.13
CA ALA A 37 14.14 -16.83 32.02
C ALA A 37 13.34 -17.37 30.82
N ALA A 38 12.31 -16.62 30.41
CA ALA A 38 11.55 -16.90 29.20
C ALA A 38 12.44 -16.62 27.99
N SER A 39 12.74 -17.67 27.22
CA SER A 39 13.41 -17.55 25.92
C SER A 39 12.56 -16.71 24.96
N ALA A 40 13.12 -15.62 24.45
CA ALA A 40 12.51 -14.83 23.39
C ALA A 40 12.34 -15.69 22.12
N PRO A 41 11.23 -15.55 21.36
CA PRO A 41 11.07 -16.26 20.10
C PRO A 41 12.10 -15.71 19.10
N GLY A 42 12.98 -16.60 18.62
CA GLY A 42 13.95 -16.29 17.58
C GLY A 42 13.26 -15.83 16.31
N ALA A 43 13.80 -14.78 15.68
CA ALA A 43 13.36 -14.30 14.38
C ALA A 43 13.34 -15.47 13.39
N ALA A 44 12.15 -15.81 12.88
CA ALA A 44 12.01 -16.84 11.86
C ALA A 44 12.83 -16.42 10.62
N ALA A 45 13.70 -17.32 10.16
CA ALA A 45 14.37 -17.13 8.89
C ALA A 45 13.32 -17.00 7.77
N PRO A 46 13.52 -16.12 6.78
CA PRO A 46 12.57 -15.98 5.67
C PRO A 46 12.45 -17.34 4.97
N ALA A 47 11.21 -17.82 4.82
CA ALA A 47 10.91 -18.99 4.00
C ALA A 47 11.44 -18.72 2.59
N THR A 48 12.12 -19.70 2.00
CA THR A 48 12.54 -19.60 0.60
C THR A 48 11.31 -19.80 -0.27
N ASP A 49 11.00 -18.81 -1.09
CA ASP A 49 9.87 -18.89 -2.02
C ASP A 49 10.21 -19.90 -3.15
N PRO A 50 9.51 -21.04 -3.25
CA PRO A 50 9.91 -22.14 -4.13
C PRO A 50 9.79 -21.82 -5.63
N ALA A 51 9.11 -20.73 -5.99
CA ALA A 51 8.95 -20.28 -7.37
C ALA A 51 10.14 -19.46 -7.90
N THR A 52 11.07 -19.04 -7.04
CA THR A 52 12.20 -18.19 -7.42
C THR A 52 13.51 -18.95 -7.32
N ASP A 53 14.34 -18.89 -8.37
CA ASP A 53 15.62 -19.59 -8.36
C ASP A 53 16.58 -19.03 -7.29
N PRO A 54 17.53 -19.85 -6.79
CA PRO A 54 18.42 -19.43 -5.70
C PRO A 54 19.30 -18.21 -6.01
N ALA A 55 19.65 -17.97 -7.28
CA ALA A 55 20.49 -16.82 -7.64
C ALA A 55 19.67 -15.52 -7.56
N THR A 56 18.45 -15.53 -8.09
CA THR A 56 17.55 -14.39 -8.02
C THR A 56 17.11 -14.09 -6.58
N ALA A 57 16.80 -15.11 -5.78
CA ALA A 57 16.51 -14.94 -4.36
C ALA A 57 17.67 -14.27 -3.59
N ARG A 58 18.93 -14.66 -3.88
CA ARG A 58 20.11 -14.01 -3.31
C ARG A 58 20.25 -12.56 -3.76
N ALA A 59 19.90 -12.24 -5.01
CA ALA A 59 19.93 -10.87 -5.51
C ALA A 59 18.95 -9.98 -4.74
N PHE A 60 17.69 -10.42 -4.53
CA PHE A 60 16.72 -9.66 -3.73
C PHE A 60 17.17 -9.47 -2.29
N ALA A 61 17.63 -10.53 -1.62
CA ALA A 61 18.16 -10.40 -0.27
C ALA A 61 19.38 -9.45 -0.20
N SER A 62 20.20 -9.38 -1.25
CA SER A 62 21.30 -8.42 -1.32
C SER A 62 20.82 -6.98 -1.51
N LEU A 63 19.73 -6.77 -2.24
CA LEU A 63 19.12 -5.44 -2.38
C LEU A 63 18.52 -4.98 -1.04
N GLU A 64 17.81 -5.85 -0.32
CA GLU A 64 17.28 -5.53 1.01
C GLU A 64 18.39 -5.05 1.95
N ARG A 65 19.52 -5.77 2.01
CA ARG A 65 20.68 -5.36 2.82
C ARG A 65 21.33 -4.07 2.36
N ARG A 66 21.49 -3.89 1.04
CA ARG A 66 22.17 -2.71 0.47
C ARG A 66 21.39 -1.43 0.70
N TYR A 67 20.07 -1.50 0.61
CA TYR A 67 19.19 -0.33 0.71
C TYR A 67 18.56 -0.16 2.09
N ASP A 68 18.84 -1.08 3.02
CA ASP A 68 18.21 -1.14 4.35
C ASP A 68 16.69 -1.04 4.26
N ALA A 69 16.12 -1.92 3.44
CA ALA A 69 14.71 -1.90 3.06
C ALA A 69 14.13 -3.31 2.97
N ARG A 70 12.82 -3.43 3.22
CA ARG A 70 12.04 -4.61 2.89
C ARG A 70 11.56 -4.51 1.44
N LEU A 71 11.66 -5.60 0.70
CA LEU A 71 11.33 -5.68 -0.73
C LEU A 71 10.27 -6.75 -0.95
N GLY A 72 9.18 -6.42 -1.63
CA GLY A 72 8.13 -7.35 -2.06
C GLY A 72 8.05 -7.36 -3.58
N ILE A 73 8.09 -8.54 -4.20
CA ILE A 73 8.07 -8.69 -5.65
C ILE A 73 7.13 -9.81 -6.06
N THR A 74 6.34 -9.54 -7.10
CA THR A 74 5.69 -10.56 -7.93
C THR A 74 5.91 -10.20 -9.39
N ALA A 75 6.41 -11.14 -10.18
CA ALA A 75 6.59 -10.99 -11.61
C ALA A 75 6.01 -12.22 -12.34
N VAL A 76 5.15 -12.00 -13.34
CA VAL A 76 4.48 -13.07 -14.10
C VAL A 76 4.66 -12.85 -15.59
N ASP A 77 5.40 -13.73 -16.27
CA ASP A 77 5.43 -13.77 -17.73
C ASP A 77 4.13 -14.43 -18.23
N THR A 78 3.27 -13.65 -18.87
CA THR A 78 1.93 -14.12 -19.24
C THR A 78 1.90 -15.10 -20.41
N GLY A 79 3.00 -15.21 -21.17
CA GLY A 79 3.11 -16.15 -22.28
C GLY A 79 3.51 -17.55 -21.82
N SER A 80 4.46 -17.63 -20.89
CA SER A 80 4.94 -18.90 -20.35
C SER A 80 4.23 -19.35 -19.06
N GLY A 81 3.60 -18.42 -18.35
CA GLY A 81 3.06 -18.65 -17.00
C GLY A 81 4.13 -18.74 -15.91
N ARG A 82 5.41 -18.51 -16.23
CA ARG A 82 6.48 -18.45 -15.23
C ARG A 82 6.24 -17.29 -14.28
N THR A 83 6.37 -17.59 -13.00
CA THR A 83 6.18 -16.63 -11.92
C THR A 83 7.43 -16.58 -11.07
N LEU A 84 7.83 -15.38 -10.68
CA LEU A 84 8.89 -15.11 -9.72
C LEU A 84 8.29 -14.28 -8.59
N VAL A 85 8.62 -14.66 -7.35
CA VAL A 85 8.12 -14.00 -6.14
C VAL A 85 9.23 -13.78 -5.11
N HIS A 86 9.08 -12.74 -4.31
CA HIS A 86 9.88 -12.51 -3.11
C HIS A 86 9.01 -11.77 -2.10
N ARG A 87 8.70 -12.40 -0.96
CA ARG A 87 7.77 -11.85 0.06
C ARG A 87 6.39 -11.50 -0.52
N ALA A 88 5.94 -12.25 -1.52
CA ALA A 88 4.74 -11.88 -2.30
C ALA A 88 3.43 -11.95 -1.51
N GLY A 89 3.40 -12.69 -0.40
CA GLY A 89 2.28 -12.74 0.54
C GLY A 89 2.37 -11.74 1.71
N GLU A 90 3.46 -10.99 1.85
CA GLU A 90 3.62 -9.99 2.91
C GLU A 90 2.88 -8.69 2.57
N ARG A 91 2.41 -7.98 3.59
CA ARG A 91 1.67 -6.72 3.41
C ARG A 91 2.60 -5.52 3.27
N PHE A 92 2.26 -4.67 2.31
CA PHE A 92 2.87 -3.37 2.09
C PHE A 92 1.78 -2.31 1.95
N ALA A 93 2.04 -1.10 2.43
CA ALA A 93 1.19 0.06 2.11
C ALA A 93 1.25 0.31 0.60
N PHE A 94 0.09 0.45 -0.05
CA PHE A 94 0.07 0.60 -1.51
C PHE A 94 0.48 2.01 -1.96
N ALA A 95 0.27 3.03 -1.13
CA ALA A 95 0.36 4.44 -1.53
C ALA A 95 -0.39 4.71 -2.87
N SER A 96 0.06 5.68 -3.66
CA SER A 96 -0.62 6.04 -4.92
C SER A 96 -0.70 4.94 -6.01
N THR A 97 -0.15 3.74 -5.80
CA THR A 97 -0.37 2.61 -6.74
C THR A 97 -1.84 2.17 -6.79
N VAL A 98 -2.61 2.40 -5.72
CA VAL A 98 -4.05 2.11 -5.67
C VAL A 98 -4.87 2.93 -6.69
N LYS A 99 -4.34 4.06 -7.18
CA LYS A 99 -5.03 4.94 -8.13
C LYS A 99 -5.38 4.24 -9.44
N VAL A 100 -4.63 3.20 -9.83
CA VAL A 100 -5.01 2.32 -10.96
C VAL A 100 -6.35 1.65 -10.73
N PHE A 101 -6.59 1.16 -9.51
CA PHE A 101 -7.83 0.46 -9.17
C PHE A 101 -8.98 1.41 -8.87
N ILE A 102 -8.70 2.60 -8.34
CA ILE A 102 -9.69 3.68 -8.25
C ILE A 102 -10.18 4.06 -9.65
N ALA A 103 -9.26 4.31 -10.59
CA ALA A 103 -9.61 4.62 -11.98
C ALA A 103 -10.36 3.48 -12.65
N ALA A 104 -9.91 2.23 -12.49
CA ALA A 104 -10.61 1.06 -13.04
C ALA A 104 -12.05 0.93 -12.50
N ALA A 105 -12.26 1.14 -11.20
CA ALA A 105 -13.60 1.10 -10.60
C ALA A 105 -14.50 2.22 -11.13
N VAL A 106 -13.97 3.42 -11.36
CA VAL A 106 -14.74 4.52 -11.96
C VAL A 106 -15.12 4.21 -13.41
N LEU A 107 -14.18 3.68 -14.19
CA LEU A 107 -14.43 3.28 -15.57
C LEU A 107 -15.52 2.21 -15.65
N ASP A 108 -15.39 1.12 -14.88
CA ASP A 108 -16.36 0.02 -14.82
C ASP A 108 -17.78 0.47 -14.42
N ALA A 109 -17.88 1.54 -13.62
CA ALA A 109 -19.15 2.09 -13.15
C ALA A 109 -19.72 3.23 -14.03
N SER A 110 -19.04 3.62 -15.12
CA SER A 110 -19.38 4.83 -15.89
C SER A 110 -19.69 4.53 -17.35
N SER A 111 -20.68 5.22 -17.91
CA SER A 111 -20.83 5.33 -19.37
C SER A 111 -19.89 6.39 -19.95
N ASP A 112 -19.75 6.44 -21.28
CA ASP A 112 -19.01 7.52 -21.94
C ASP A 112 -19.55 8.92 -21.62
N ALA A 113 -20.88 9.05 -21.42
CA ALA A 113 -21.50 10.30 -21.02
C ALA A 113 -21.14 10.68 -19.56
N ASP A 114 -21.06 9.70 -18.67
CA ASP A 114 -20.60 9.92 -17.29
C ASP A 114 -19.13 10.36 -17.27
N LEU A 115 -18.28 9.73 -18.10
CA LEU A 115 -16.87 10.08 -18.21
C LEU A 115 -16.64 11.50 -18.77
N ALA A 116 -17.57 12.00 -19.59
CA ALA A 116 -17.55 13.35 -20.14
C ALA A 116 -18.15 14.42 -19.21
N THR A 117 -18.71 14.03 -18.06
CA THR A 117 -19.30 14.96 -17.11
C THR A 117 -18.21 15.75 -16.39
N VAL A 118 -18.36 17.08 -16.33
CA VAL A 118 -17.45 17.98 -15.60
C VAL A 118 -17.75 17.92 -14.11
N VAL A 119 -16.71 17.67 -13.32
CA VAL A 119 -16.69 17.75 -11.87
C VAL A 119 -16.11 19.11 -11.50
N HIS A 120 -16.91 19.92 -10.80
CA HIS A 120 -16.47 21.17 -10.21
C HIS A 120 -16.04 20.93 -8.76
N TYR A 121 -14.98 21.61 -8.34
CA TYR A 121 -14.39 21.52 -7.01
C TYR A 121 -13.78 22.89 -6.66
N ASP A 122 -13.65 23.16 -5.37
CA ASP A 122 -13.19 24.44 -4.87
C ASP A 122 -11.71 24.38 -4.45
N ARG A 123 -11.10 25.56 -4.21
CA ARG A 123 -9.74 25.63 -3.66
C ARG A 123 -9.59 24.91 -2.33
N GLY A 124 -10.69 24.74 -1.57
CA GLY A 124 -10.69 24.01 -0.30
C GLY A 124 -10.51 22.50 -0.46
N ASP A 125 -10.77 21.96 -1.65
CA ASP A 125 -10.64 20.53 -1.95
C ASP A 125 -9.21 20.17 -2.44
N LEU A 126 -8.38 21.18 -2.71
CA LEU A 126 -7.01 20.99 -3.16
C LEU A 126 -6.13 20.45 -2.03
N LEU A 127 -5.48 19.33 -2.28
CA LEU A 127 -4.44 18.75 -1.45
C LEU A 127 -3.08 19.32 -1.83
N GLU A 128 -2.09 19.10 -0.96
CA GLU A 128 -0.73 19.61 -1.16
C GLU A 128 -0.11 19.20 -2.51
N TYR A 129 -0.32 17.94 -2.92
CA TYR A 129 0.14 17.41 -4.20
C TYR A 129 -1.03 17.29 -5.19
N ALA A 130 -1.31 18.40 -5.88
CA ALA A 130 -2.41 18.55 -6.83
C ALA A 130 -1.94 19.23 -8.14
N PRO A 131 -0.94 18.65 -8.86
CA PRO A 131 -0.26 19.33 -9.97
C PRO A 131 -1.15 19.63 -11.18
N VAL A 132 -2.29 18.96 -11.34
CA VAL A 132 -3.20 19.19 -12.47
C VAL A 132 -4.49 19.86 -12.00
N THR A 133 -5.08 19.36 -10.92
CA THR A 133 -6.37 19.88 -10.43
C THR A 133 -6.26 21.32 -9.93
N SER A 134 -5.10 21.73 -9.38
CA SER A 134 -4.88 23.12 -8.96
C SER A 134 -4.96 24.14 -10.12
N GLU A 135 -4.74 23.71 -11.36
CA GLU A 135 -4.82 24.55 -12.56
C GLU A 135 -6.25 24.70 -13.11
N HIS A 136 -7.19 23.88 -12.63
CA HIS A 136 -8.54 23.74 -13.22
C HIS A 136 -9.67 24.02 -12.24
N VAL A 137 -9.40 24.69 -11.12
CA VAL A 137 -10.43 25.05 -10.12
C VAL A 137 -11.57 25.86 -10.73
N ASP A 138 -11.26 26.85 -11.57
CA ASP A 138 -12.28 27.74 -12.15
C ASP A 138 -13.11 27.05 -13.24
N THR A 139 -12.56 26.02 -13.91
CA THR A 139 -13.22 25.33 -15.03
C THR A 139 -13.85 23.99 -14.64
N GLY A 140 -13.39 23.38 -13.56
CA GLY A 140 -13.58 21.96 -13.31
C GLY A 140 -12.79 21.10 -14.30
N MET A 141 -12.94 19.78 -14.13
CA MET A 141 -12.36 18.76 -15.01
C MET A 141 -13.39 17.66 -15.25
N THR A 142 -13.41 17.07 -16.43
CA THR A 142 -14.20 15.87 -16.68
C THR A 142 -13.71 14.70 -15.84
N VAL A 143 -14.59 13.73 -15.57
CA VAL A 143 -14.20 12.48 -14.89
C VAL A 143 -13.05 11.78 -15.62
N ARG A 144 -13.04 11.82 -16.96
CA ARG A 144 -11.95 11.27 -17.77
C ARG A 144 -10.61 12.00 -17.53
N GLU A 145 -10.63 13.33 -17.43
CA GLU A 145 -9.42 14.11 -17.14
C GLU A 145 -8.94 13.90 -15.70
N LEU A 146 -9.84 13.69 -14.74
CA LEU A 146 -9.47 13.31 -13.37
C LEU A 146 -8.79 11.94 -13.31
N ILE A 147 -9.29 10.96 -14.07
CA ILE A 147 -8.63 9.65 -14.22
C ILE A 147 -7.22 9.84 -14.79
N ASP A 148 -7.08 10.65 -15.84
CA ASP A 148 -5.81 10.93 -16.48
C ASP A 148 -4.83 11.60 -15.50
N ALA A 149 -5.26 12.63 -14.77
CA ALA A 149 -4.45 13.32 -13.77
C ALA A 149 -4.00 12.40 -12.62
N ALA A 150 -4.91 11.57 -12.10
CA ALA A 150 -4.61 10.63 -11.02
C ALA A 150 -3.59 9.55 -11.45
N LEU A 151 -3.59 9.15 -12.73
CA LEU A 151 -2.70 8.11 -13.24
C LEU A 151 -1.38 8.67 -13.78
N ARG A 152 -1.42 9.72 -14.62
CA ARG A 152 -0.23 10.28 -15.28
C ARG A 152 0.68 11.09 -14.36
N SER A 153 0.05 11.84 -13.45
CA SER A 153 0.73 12.79 -12.58
C SER A 153 0.56 12.46 -11.11
N SER A 154 -0.15 11.37 -10.77
CA SER A 154 -0.40 10.96 -9.39
C SER A 154 -1.12 12.02 -8.55
N ASP A 155 -1.94 12.87 -9.18
CA ASP A 155 -2.65 13.97 -8.51
C ASP A 155 -3.56 13.45 -7.38
N ASN A 156 -3.38 13.97 -6.16
CA ASN A 156 -4.07 13.47 -4.97
C ASN A 156 -5.52 13.97 -4.90
N THR A 157 -5.78 15.22 -5.28
CA THR A 157 -7.15 15.73 -5.32
C THR A 157 -7.97 15.02 -6.37
N ALA A 158 -7.39 14.75 -7.56
CA ALA A 158 -8.07 13.97 -8.58
C ALA A 158 -8.46 12.57 -8.05
N ALA A 159 -7.55 11.90 -7.34
CA ALA A 159 -7.84 10.61 -6.72
C ALA A 159 -8.98 10.70 -5.68
N ASN A 160 -8.98 11.73 -4.82
CA ASN A 160 -10.04 11.90 -3.83
C ASN A 160 -11.40 12.18 -4.46
N LEU A 161 -11.47 13.02 -5.50
CA LEU A 161 -12.71 13.30 -6.23
C LEU A 161 -13.27 12.04 -6.90
N LEU A 162 -12.39 11.17 -7.45
CA LEU A 162 -12.79 9.88 -8.00
C LEU A 162 -13.30 8.91 -6.92
N VAL A 163 -12.67 8.89 -5.74
CA VAL A 163 -13.13 8.08 -4.60
C VAL A 163 -14.47 8.58 -4.08
N GLU A 164 -14.65 9.90 -3.96
CA GLU A 164 -15.92 10.50 -3.57
C GLU A 164 -17.04 10.12 -4.54
N ARG A 165 -16.77 10.19 -5.85
CA ARG A 165 -17.70 9.76 -6.90
C ARG A 165 -18.15 8.31 -6.74
N LEU A 166 -17.27 7.41 -6.31
CA LEU A 166 -17.60 6.01 -6.04
C LEU A 166 -18.41 5.82 -4.73
N GLY A 167 -18.47 6.83 -3.87
CA GLY A 167 -19.11 6.76 -2.55
C GLY A 167 -18.13 6.40 -1.42
N GLY A 168 -16.84 6.72 -1.58
CA GLY A 168 -15.82 6.58 -0.53
C GLY A 168 -14.92 5.35 -0.67
N PRO A 169 -13.90 5.21 0.21
CA PRO A 169 -12.89 4.15 0.13
C PRO A 169 -13.49 2.73 0.20
N ASP A 170 -14.55 2.54 0.97
CA ASP A 170 -15.27 1.26 1.04
C ASP A 170 -15.84 0.83 -0.31
N ALA A 171 -16.20 1.77 -1.19
CA ALA A 171 -16.68 1.45 -2.53
C ALA A 171 -15.57 0.89 -3.43
N VAL A 172 -14.37 1.46 -3.32
CA VAL A 172 -13.16 0.93 -3.99
C VAL A 172 -12.85 -0.47 -3.48
N GLU A 173 -12.87 -0.67 -2.15
CA GLU A 173 -12.66 -1.99 -1.57
C GLU A 173 -13.74 -2.99 -2.03
N ARG A 174 -15.02 -2.61 -2.02
CA ARG A 174 -16.11 -3.48 -2.51
C ARG A 174 -15.93 -3.85 -3.98
N TRP A 175 -15.50 -2.92 -4.82
CA TRP A 175 -15.21 -3.19 -6.21
C TRP A 175 -14.06 -4.20 -6.37
N LEU A 176 -12.96 -4.02 -5.63
CA LEU A 176 -11.85 -4.98 -5.57
C LEU A 176 -12.34 -6.39 -5.15
N ARG A 177 -13.25 -6.47 -4.17
CA ARG A 177 -13.88 -7.73 -3.76
C ARG A 177 -14.69 -8.37 -4.88
N GLY A 178 -15.32 -7.57 -5.74
CA GLY A 178 -16.06 -7.99 -6.92
C GLY A 178 -15.18 -8.69 -7.95
N ILE A 179 -13.94 -8.22 -8.13
CA ILE A 179 -12.94 -8.84 -9.03
C ILE A 179 -12.12 -9.95 -8.38
N GLY A 180 -12.51 -10.38 -7.17
CA GLY A 180 -11.92 -11.52 -6.46
C GLY A 180 -10.79 -11.18 -5.49
N ASP A 181 -10.44 -9.90 -5.30
CA ASP A 181 -9.46 -9.49 -4.30
C ASP A 181 -10.07 -9.49 -2.91
N ARG A 182 -9.61 -10.38 -2.02
CA ARG A 182 -10.01 -10.47 -0.60
C ARG A 182 -8.93 -9.99 0.37
N THR A 183 -7.85 -9.40 -0.16
CA THR A 183 -6.62 -9.08 0.57
C THR A 183 -6.40 -7.58 0.72
N THR A 184 -6.59 -6.79 -0.33
CA THR A 184 -6.39 -5.32 -0.27
C THR A 184 -7.39 -4.70 0.67
N ARG A 185 -6.94 -3.79 1.53
CA ARG A 185 -7.80 -2.98 2.38
C ARG A 185 -7.68 -1.51 1.99
N VAL A 186 -8.79 -0.85 1.75
CA VAL A 186 -8.84 0.57 1.39
C VAL A 186 -9.69 1.26 2.46
N ASP A 187 -9.03 1.98 3.36
CA ASP A 187 -9.66 2.49 4.58
C ASP A 187 -9.72 4.01 4.58
N ARG A 188 -8.79 4.68 3.88
CA ARG A 188 -8.64 6.14 3.90
C ARG A 188 -8.44 6.72 2.49
N VAL A 189 -8.60 8.04 2.41
CA VAL A 189 -8.34 8.86 1.22
C VAL A 189 -6.97 9.53 1.32
N GLU A 190 -6.55 10.23 0.27
CA GLU A 190 -5.33 11.04 0.31
C GLU A 190 -5.52 12.23 1.28
N PRO A 191 -4.46 12.65 2.00
CA PRO A 191 -3.12 12.05 2.05
C PRO A 191 -2.97 10.95 3.11
N ASP A 192 -3.99 10.70 3.94
CA ASP A 192 -3.90 9.84 5.13
C ASP A 192 -3.59 8.37 4.83
N LEU A 193 -3.95 7.88 3.63
CA LEU A 193 -3.58 6.54 3.17
C LEU A 193 -2.06 6.31 3.10
N ASN A 194 -1.25 7.38 3.11
CA ASN A 194 0.22 7.32 3.02
C ASN A 194 0.92 7.25 4.39
N GLN A 195 0.19 7.07 5.50
CA GLN A 195 0.82 6.94 6.82
C GLN A 195 1.78 5.75 6.91
N ALA A 196 1.45 4.62 6.25
CA ALA A 196 2.31 3.44 6.09
C ALA A 196 2.95 2.88 7.38
N THR A 197 2.34 3.15 8.54
CA THR A 197 2.85 2.73 9.85
C THR A 197 3.09 1.21 9.90
N PRO A 198 4.30 0.74 10.25
CA PRO A 198 4.59 -0.69 10.34
C PRO A 198 3.60 -1.45 11.23
N GLY A 199 2.99 -2.49 10.68
CA GLY A 199 2.00 -3.33 11.37
C GLY A 199 0.56 -2.83 11.24
N ASP A 200 0.32 -1.59 10.79
CA ASP A 200 -1.01 -1.14 10.39
C ASP A 200 -1.43 -1.87 9.11
N ARG A 201 -2.66 -2.39 9.10
CA ARG A 201 -3.22 -3.11 7.96
C ARG A 201 -4.04 -2.21 7.04
N ARG A 202 -4.34 -1.00 7.46
CA ARG A 202 -5.10 -0.05 6.65
C ARG A 202 -4.31 0.37 5.43
N ASP A 203 -4.98 0.47 4.28
CA ASP A 203 -4.38 0.91 3.02
C ASP A 203 -3.20 0.02 2.56
N THR A 204 -3.34 -1.29 2.80
CA THR A 204 -2.32 -2.29 2.46
C THR A 204 -2.85 -3.38 1.53
N THR A 205 -1.94 -3.93 0.75
CA THR A 205 -2.13 -5.11 -0.10
C THR A 205 -0.91 -6.02 -0.01
N THR A 206 -0.83 -7.04 -0.87
CA THR A 206 0.38 -7.84 -1.08
C THR A 206 0.84 -7.77 -2.54
N PRO A 207 2.13 -7.96 -2.85
CA PRO A 207 2.63 -7.96 -4.22
C PRO A 207 1.90 -8.96 -5.14
N GLU A 208 1.62 -10.17 -4.63
CA GLU A 208 0.85 -11.18 -5.37
C GLU A 208 -0.55 -10.69 -5.75
N ARG A 209 -1.24 -10.06 -4.80
CA ARG A 209 -2.61 -9.59 -5.03
C ARG A 209 -2.66 -8.49 -6.07
N PHE A 210 -1.82 -7.47 -5.92
CA PHE A 210 -1.74 -6.39 -6.90
C PHE A 210 -1.29 -6.86 -8.28
N ALA A 211 -0.45 -7.88 -8.38
CA ALA A 211 -0.12 -8.46 -9.69
C ALA A 211 -1.35 -9.13 -10.34
N ALA A 212 -2.15 -9.86 -9.55
CA ALA A 212 -3.38 -10.48 -10.05
C ALA A 212 -4.44 -9.44 -10.44
N ASP A 213 -4.63 -8.38 -9.64
CA ASP A 213 -5.59 -7.30 -9.94
C ASP A 213 -5.15 -6.50 -11.17
N LEU A 214 -3.87 -6.15 -11.25
CA LEU A 214 -3.32 -5.42 -12.39
C LEU A 214 -3.47 -6.23 -13.69
N ARG A 215 -3.23 -7.54 -13.63
CA ARG A 215 -3.49 -8.45 -14.75
C ARG A 215 -4.97 -8.42 -15.14
N ALA A 216 -5.88 -8.48 -14.17
CA ALA A 216 -7.31 -8.54 -14.43
C ALA A 216 -7.81 -7.26 -15.15
N VAL A 217 -7.37 -6.08 -14.71
CA VAL A 217 -7.84 -4.80 -15.27
C VAL A 217 -7.15 -4.40 -16.57
N LEU A 218 -5.88 -4.76 -16.79
CA LEU A 218 -5.13 -4.37 -17.99
C LEU A 218 -5.08 -5.43 -19.09
N LEU A 219 -5.23 -6.72 -18.75
CA LEU A 219 -5.07 -7.83 -19.68
C LEU A 219 -6.28 -8.77 -19.71
N GLY A 220 -7.08 -8.80 -18.63
CA GLY A 220 -8.30 -9.58 -18.53
C GLY A 220 -9.53 -8.90 -19.15
N ASP A 221 -10.69 -9.32 -18.66
CA ASP A 221 -12.04 -8.95 -19.12
C ASP A 221 -12.88 -8.29 -18.03
N VAL A 222 -12.25 -7.84 -16.93
CA VAL A 222 -12.91 -7.05 -15.87
C VAL A 222 -13.44 -5.73 -16.42
N LEU A 223 -12.66 -5.08 -17.28
CA LEU A 223 -13.07 -3.87 -17.98
C LEU A 223 -13.42 -4.19 -19.42
N ASP A 224 -14.33 -3.41 -19.98
CA ASP A 224 -14.57 -3.45 -21.41
C ASP A 224 -13.32 -3.02 -22.20
N ALA A 225 -13.33 -3.25 -23.52
CA ALA A 225 -12.15 -2.97 -24.34
C ALA A 225 -11.81 -1.48 -24.44
N ALA A 226 -12.79 -0.58 -24.35
CA ALA A 226 -12.59 0.86 -24.43
C ALA A 226 -11.99 1.40 -23.12
N ASP A 227 -12.56 1.02 -21.99
CA ASP A 227 -12.10 1.42 -20.66
C ASP A 227 -10.71 0.89 -20.35
N ARG A 228 -10.46 -0.38 -20.70
CA ARG A 228 -9.11 -0.95 -20.59
C ARG A 228 -8.07 -0.20 -21.42
N ARG A 229 -8.46 0.34 -22.59
CA ARG A 229 -7.56 1.20 -23.39
C ARG A 229 -7.29 2.52 -22.68
N VAL A 230 -8.32 3.18 -22.15
CA VAL A 230 -8.18 4.42 -21.38
C VAL A 230 -7.23 4.24 -20.21
N LEU A 231 -7.44 3.19 -19.39
CA LEU A 231 -6.59 2.87 -18.25
C LEU A 231 -5.14 2.63 -18.69
N ARG A 232 -4.94 1.80 -19.71
CA ARG A 232 -3.62 1.46 -20.23
C ARG A 232 -2.89 2.67 -20.81
N ASP A 233 -3.56 3.51 -21.59
CA ASP A 233 -2.96 4.66 -22.25
C ASP A 233 -2.58 5.76 -21.25
N ALA A 234 -3.37 5.92 -20.18
CA ALA A 234 -3.00 6.75 -19.04
C ALA A 234 -1.72 6.24 -18.37
N MET A 235 -1.65 4.95 -18.02
CA MET A 235 -0.46 4.34 -17.40
C MET A 235 0.77 4.34 -18.32
N LEU A 236 0.60 4.20 -19.64
CA LEU A 236 1.71 4.28 -20.61
C LEU A 236 2.36 5.66 -20.64
N GLY A 237 1.56 6.72 -20.43
CA GLY A 237 2.09 8.09 -20.31
C GLY A 237 2.18 8.56 -18.87
N ASN A 238 2.35 7.65 -17.90
CA ASN A 238 2.77 8.01 -16.56
C ASN A 238 4.12 8.76 -16.61
N THR A 239 4.17 9.92 -15.95
CA THR A 239 5.37 10.77 -15.89
C THR A 239 6.21 10.54 -14.63
N THR A 240 5.70 9.76 -13.69
CA THR A 240 6.32 9.57 -12.36
C THR A 240 7.25 8.35 -12.27
N GLY A 241 7.30 7.51 -13.31
CA GLY A 241 7.90 6.18 -13.28
C GLY A 241 9.21 6.00 -14.06
N ASP A 242 9.78 7.07 -14.62
CA ASP A 242 10.98 6.97 -15.47
C ASP A 242 12.19 6.36 -14.74
N ALA A 243 12.32 6.65 -13.44
CA ALA A 243 13.42 6.17 -12.61
C ALA A 243 13.18 4.81 -11.92
N THR A 244 11.98 4.24 -12.03
CA THR A 244 11.55 3.02 -11.31
C THR A 244 11.59 1.78 -12.21
N ILE A 245 10.46 1.11 -12.48
CA ILE A 245 10.43 -0.09 -13.35
C ILE A 245 10.99 0.24 -14.75
N ARG A 246 10.71 1.43 -15.29
CA ARG A 246 11.20 1.84 -16.62
C ARG A 246 12.74 1.83 -16.70
N ALA A 247 13.43 2.31 -15.67
CA ALA A 247 14.89 2.25 -15.57
C ALA A 247 15.44 0.83 -15.32
N GLY A 248 14.57 -0.14 -15.05
CA GLY A 248 14.91 -1.53 -14.79
C GLY A 248 14.79 -2.46 -16.01
N VAL A 249 14.25 -1.98 -17.13
CA VAL A 249 14.00 -2.78 -18.34
C VAL A 249 14.78 -2.22 -19.54
N ASP A 250 14.80 -2.97 -20.64
CA ASP A 250 15.34 -2.46 -21.90
C ASP A 250 14.47 -1.27 -22.39
N PRO A 251 15.06 -0.14 -22.83
CA PRO A 251 14.32 1.04 -23.26
C PRO A 251 13.36 0.82 -24.44
N SER A 252 13.52 -0.26 -25.21
CA SER A 252 12.58 -0.64 -26.28
C SER A 252 11.28 -1.26 -25.76
N TRP A 253 11.21 -1.62 -24.48
CA TRP A 253 10.05 -2.25 -23.87
C TRP A 253 9.02 -1.18 -23.50
N ARG A 254 7.75 -1.46 -23.80
CA ARG A 254 6.66 -0.58 -23.39
C ARG A 254 6.27 -0.86 -21.95
N VAL A 255 6.17 0.16 -21.12
CA VAL A 255 5.85 0.04 -19.70
C VAL A 255 4.59 0.86 -19.42
N ALA A 256 3.52 0.18 -19.00
CA ALA A 256 2.33 0.84 -18.46
C ALA A 256 2.38 0.68 -16.95
N ASP A 257 2.75 1.74 -16.23
CA ASP A 257 3.06 1.69 -14.80
C ASP A 257 2.30 2.72 -13.96
N LYS A 258 2.29 2.48 -12.65
CA LYS A 258 1.88 3.44 -11.64
C LYS A 258 2.77 3.33 -10.42
N THR A 259 3.38 4.45 -10.05
CA THR A 259 4.21 4.57 -8.85
C THR A 259 3.39 4.88 -7.59
N GLY A 260 3.97 4.62 -6.43
CA GLY A 260 3.45 5.04 -5.13
C GLY A 260 4.57 5.46 -4.18
N THR A 261 4.33 6.48 -3.37
CA THR A 261 5.27 6.97 -2.36
C THR A 261 4.52 7.37 -1.11
N ALA A 262 5.07 6.99 0.04
CA ALA A 262 4.48 7.22 1.34
C ALA A 262 5.59 7.32 2.40
N SER A 263 5.20 7.59 3.66
CA SER A 263 6.09 7.54 4.81
C SER A 263 6.83 6.19 4.92
N TYR A 264 7.84 6.12 5.78
CA TYR A 264 8.64 4.90 5.97
C TYR A 264 9.39 4.46 4.71
N GLY A 265 9.86 5.41 3.90
CA GLY A 265 10.61 5.14 2.67
C GLY A 265 9.90 4.23 1.67
N VAL A 266 8.56 4.22 1.71
CA VAL A 266 7.75 3.44 0.76
C VAL A 266 7.97 4.00 -0.63
N ARG A 267 8.42 3.15 -1.55
CA ARG A 267 8.55 3.46 -2.97
C ARG A 267 8.15 2.25 -3.78
N ASN A 268 6.91 2.28 -4.27
CA ASN A 268 6.31 1.20 -5.01
C ASN A 268 6.23 1.55 -6.49
N ASP A 269 6.23 0.52 -7.32
CA ASP A 269 5.85 0.64 -8.72
C ASP A 269 5.20 -0.67 -9.19
N ILE A 270 4.11 -0.54 -9.93
CA ILE A 270 3.37 -1.68 -10.49
C ILE A 270 3.19 -1.47 -11.99
N ALA A 271 3.45 -2.49 -12.80
CA ALA A 271 3.47 -2.32 -14.24
C ALA A 271 3.03 -3.56 -15.03
N VAL A 272 2.47 -3.32 -16.21
CA VAL A 272 2.46 -4.27 -17.32
C VAL A 272 3.56 -3.85 -18.29
N VAL A 273 4.57 -4.70 -18.39
CA VAL A 273 5.77 -4.51 -19.21
C VAL A 273 5.65 -5.36 -20.47
N THR A 274 5.81 -4.78 -21.66
CA THR A 274 5.64 -5.49 -22.94
C THR A 274 6.94 -5.42 -23.76
N PRO A 275 7.72 -6.52 -23.78
CA PRO A 275 8.87 -6.64 -24.67
C PRO A 275 8.44 -6.70 -26.14
N PRO A 276 9.26 -6.23 -27.10
CA PRO A 276 9.00 -6.41 -28.52
C PRO A 276 8.81 -7.89 -28.89
N GLY A 277 7.71 -8.22 -29.56
CA GLY A 277 7.44 -9.56 -30.07
C GLY A 277 7.16 -10.63 -29.00
N ARG A 278 6.98 -10.27 -27.73
CA ARG A 278 6.67 -11.21 -26.64
C ARG A 278 5.37 -10.87 -25.92
N ALA A 279 4.85 -11.86 -25.20
CA ALA A 279 3.73 -11.65 -24.28
C ALA A 279 4.12 -10.66 -23.16
N PRO A 280 3.17 -9.90 -22.60
CA PRO A 280 3.43 -9.00 -21.48
C PRO A 280 3.90 -9.72 -20.22
N ILE A 281 4.61 -8.99 -19.37
CA ILE A 281 5.00 -9.37 -18.02
C ILE A 281 4.25 -8.45 -17.06
N VAL A 282 3.57 -9.02 -16.07
CA VAL A 282 3.00 -8.26 -14.96
C VAL A 282 4.05 -8.21 -13.85
N LEU A 283 4.44 -7.02 -13.41
CA LEU A 283 5.49 -6.82 -12.43
C LEU A 283 5.04 -5.86 -11.34
N VAL A 284 5.14 -6.29 -10.09
CA VAL A 284 4.87 -5.50 -8.90
C VAL A 284 6.13 -5.46 -8.05
N VAL A 285 6.58 -4.25 -7.72
CA VAL A 285 7.69 -4.00 -6.79
C VAL A 285 7.17 -3.09 -5.68
N MET A 286 7.24 -3.57 -4.44
CA MET A 286 6.84 -2.82 -3.26
C MET A 286 7.99 -2.73 -2.28
N THR A 287 8.19 -1.57 -1.66
CA THR A 287 9.28 -1.36 -0.69
C THR A 287 8.79 -0.66 0.55
N SER A 288 9.48 -0.88 1.67
CA SER A 288 9.29 -0.12 2.91
C SER A 288 10.55 -0.17 3.76
N ARG A 289 10.72 0.78 4.67
CA ARG A 289 11.82 0.85 5.63
C ARG A 289 11.27 0.93 7.07
N ALA A 290 12.16 0.84 8.05
CA ALA A 290 11.76 0.85 9.46
C ALA A 290 11.57 2.27 10.02
N ASP A 291 12.36 3.23 9.55
CA ASP A 291 12.31 4.63 9.99
C ASP A 291 11.26 5.41 9.20
N ALA A 292 10.36 6.10 9.90
CA ALA A 292 9.29 6.92 9.33
C ALA A 292 9.82 8.03 8.42
N ALA A 293 10.99 8.59 8.74
CA ALA A 293 11.65 9.66 7.99
C ALA A 293 12.58 9.12 6.88
N ALA A 294 12.63 7.82 6.67
CA ALA A 294 13.50 7.27 5.63
C ALA A 294 13.02 7.69 4.24
N GLU A 295 13.98 8.07 3.40
CA GLU A 295 13.69 8.50 2.03
C GLU A 295 13.36 7.30 1.11
N PRO A 296 12.43 7.48 0.15
CA PRO A 296 12.16 6.50 -0.90
C PRO A 296 13.40 6.28 -1.80
N SER A 297 13.45 5.17 -2.53
CA SER A 297 14.57 4.88 -3.44
C SER A 297 14.13 4.30 -4.77
N ASP A 298 14.16 5.13 -5.81
CA ASP A 298 13.96 4.71 -7.20
C ASP A 298 14.98 3.67 -7.65
N ALA A 299 16.24 3.85 -7.24
CA ALA A 299 17.34 2.95 -7.58
C ALA A 299 17.12 1.53 -7.04
N LEU A 300 16.46 1.37 -5.88
CA LEU A 300 16.06 0.07 -5.35
C LEU A 300 15.01 -0.58 -6.27
N VAL A 301 13.97 0.15 -6.64
CA VAL A 301 12.91 -0.36 -7.54
C VAL A 301 13.49 -0.78 -8.88
N ALA A 302 14.30 0.07 -9.51
CA ALA A 302 14.94 -0.25 -10.79
C ALA A 302 15.89 -1.46 -10.69
N ALA A 303 16.64 -1.60 -9.59
CA ALA A 303 17.52 -2.74 -9.38
C ALA A 303 16.77 -4.05 -9.14
N ALA A 304 15.67 -3.99 -8.38
CA ALA A 304 14.77 -5.12 -8.17
C ALA A 304 14.15 -5.58 -9.50
N THR A 305 13.71 -4.64 -10.34
CA THR A 305 13.19 -4.93 -11.68
C THR A 305 14.22 -5.64 -12.55
N ARG A 306 15.46 -5.17 -12.62
CA ARG A 306 16.53 -5.84 -13.39
C ARG A 306 16.73 -7.29 -12.95
N ALA A 307 16.77 -7.53 -11.65
CA ALA A 307 16.91 -8.87 -11.09
C ALA A 307 15.69 -9.76 -11.42
N ALA A 308 14.48 -9.23 -11.31
CA ALA A 308 13.25 -9.97 -11.63
C ALA A 308 13.18 -10.33 -13.13
N VAL A 309 13.49 -9.39 -14.03
CA VAL A 309 13.48 -9.63 -15.48
C VAL A 309 14.53 -10.68 -15.86
N ALA A 310 15.75 -10.58 -15.32
CA ALA A 310 16.79 -11.56 -15.56
C ALA A 310 16.36 -12.97 -15.12
N GLY A 311 15.77 -13.11 -13.94
CA GLY A 311 15.28 -14.38 -13.39
C GLY A 311 14.10 -14.99 -14.15
N LEU A 312 13.29 -14.18 -14.84
CA LEU A 312 12.22 -14.68 -15.72
C LEU A 312 12.74 -15.21 -17.06
N THR A 313 13.87 -14.68 -17.54
CA THR A 313 14.44 -15.04 -18.85
C THR A 313 15.51 -16.12 -18.81
N GLY A 314 16.13 -16.36 -17.64
CA GLY A 314 17.08 -17.46 -17.42
C GLY A 314 16.39 -18.82 -17.31
#